data_AF-A0AAJ1U5B1-F1
#
_entry.id   AF-A0AAJ1U5B1-F1
#
_cell.length_a   1.000
_cell.length_b   1.000
_cell.length_c   1.000
_cell.angle_alpha   90.00
_cell.angle_beta   90.00
_cell.angle_gamma   90.00
#
_symmetry.space_group_name_H-M   'P 1'
#
loop_
_entity.id
_entity.type
_entity.pdbx_description
1 polymer ?
#
loop_
_entity_poly.entity_id
_entity_poly.type
_entity_poly.pdbx_seq_one_letter_code
_entity_poly.pdbx_strand_id
1 'polypeptide(L)'
;MESDDVRARLHDLERAEAAPYVDQRPSPRWFAPAFGLWFGVMAAVQDLHWSDEIDSTWRALVTVAIVIPMAALVGAYSAWHQRYHGALPRLVGPKPPEIRRVYRLYFLAFVVVAAALVGLALLVPWWVTGAVTAVVAWGFLAAYERIYERAAAAVRERLA
;
A
#
# COMPACT_ATOMS: atom_id res chain seq x y z
N MET A 1 -43.68 -2.53 13.03
CA MET A 1 -43.06 -2.80 14.34
C MET A 1 -42.00 -3.88 14.27
N GLU A 2 -42.31 -5.16 14.02
CA GLU A 2 -41.28 -6.22 13.96
C GLU A 2 -40.28 -6.04 12.81
N SER A 3 -40.73 -5.61 11.62
CA SER A 3 -39.85 -5.29 10.50
C SER A 3 -38.95 -4.08 10.72
N ASP A 4 -39.40 -3.11 11.55
CA ASP A 4 -38.67 -1.87 11.80
C ASP A 4 -37.54 -2.11 12.80
N ASP A 5 -37.78 -2.97 13.81
CA ASP A 5 -36.75 -3.42 14.78
C ASP A 5 -35.68 -4.28 14.08
N VAL A 6 -36.07 -5.17 13.16
CA VAL A 6 -35.11 -5.95 12.36
C VAL A 6 -34.24 -5.03 11.49
N ARG A 7 -34.83 -4.00 10.87
CA ARG A 7 -34.07 -3.04 10.04
C ARG A 7 -33.10 -2.22 10.89
N ALA A 8 -33.50 -1.79 12.09
CA ALA A 8 -32.62 -1.07 13.01
C ALA A 8 -31.43 -1.92 13.46
N ARG A 9 -31.65 -3.20 13.81
CA ARG A 9 -30.57 -4.13 14.20
C ARG A 9 -29.60 -4.43 13.05
N LEU A 10 -30.10 -4.57 11.83
CA LEU A 10 -29.25 -4.74 10.64
C LEU A 10 -28.41 -3.49 10.38
N HIS A 11 -28.99 -2.30 10.55
CA HIS A 11 -28.28 -1.04 10.40
C HIS A 11 -27.13 -0.89 11.42
N ASP A 12 -27.35 -1.29 12.68
CA ASP A 12 -26.32 -1.26 13.72
C ASP A 12 -25.21 -2.28 13.46
N LEU A 13 -25.55 -3.46 12.94
CA LEU A 13 -24.57 -4.46 12.51
C LEU A 13 -23.72 -3.94 11.34
N GLU A 14 -24.32 -3.33 10.33
CA GLU A 14 -23.59 -2.72 9.21
C GLU A 14 -22.65 -1.60 9.68
N ARG A 15 -23.09 -0.79 10.64
CA ARG A 15 -22.26 0.25 11.26
C ARG A 15 -21.07 -0.34 12.02
N ALA A 16 -21.30 -1.42 12.78
CA ALA A 16 -20.23 -2.13 13.50
C ALA A 16 -19.22 -2.80 12.56
N GLU A 17 -19.68 -3.37 11.44
CA GLU A 17 -18.81 -3.95 10.41
C GLU A 17 -17.99 -2.90 9.65
N ALA A 18 -18.56 -1.71 9.45
CA ALA A 18 -17.89 -0.61 8.77
C ALA A 18 -16.87 0.12 9.65
N ALA A 19 -17.09 0.18 10.98
CA ALA A 19 -16.29 0.96 11.94
C ALA A 19 -14.76 0.82 11.77
N PRO A 20 -14.17 -0.38 11.58
CA PRO A 20 -12.72 -0.51 11.39
C PRO A 20 -12.17 0.19 10.15
N TYR A 21 -13.01 0.42 9.14
CA TYR A 21 -12.63 1.02 7.86
C TYR A 21 -12.88 2.52 7.80
N VAL A 22 -13.90 3.02 8.51
CA VAL A 22 -14.27 4.45 8.55
C VAL A 22 -13.63 5.21 9.71
N ASP A 23 -13.33 4.55 10.83
CA ASP A 23 -12.69 5.16 12.01
C ASP A 23 -11.17 4.92 12.05
N GLN A 24 -10.60 4.52 10.91
CA GLN A 24 -9.18 4.27 10.79
C GLN A 24 -8.40 5.58 10.95
N ARG A 25 -7.36 5.58 11.79
CA ARG A 25 -6.49 6.75 11.96
C ARG A 25 -5.82 7.11 10.63
N PRO A 26 -5.73 8.41 10.27
CA PRO A 26 -5.02 8.85 9.07
C PRO A 26 -3.58 8.34 9.07
N SER A 27 -3.09 7.93 7.92
CA SER A 27 -1.68 7.58 7.75
C SER A 27 -0.80 8.82 7.99
N PRO A 28 0.37 8.65 8.63
CA PRO A 28 1.31 9.76 8.76
C PRO A 28 1.80 10.24 7.39
N ARG A 29 2.01 11.55 7.24
CA ARG A 29 2.47 12.15 5.97
C ARG A 29 3.83 11.62 5.47
N TRP A 30 4.64 11.04 6.35
CA TRP A 30 5.93 10.43 5.97
C TRP A 30 5.76 9.03 5.36
N PHE A 31 4.60 8.37 5.56
CA PHE A 31 4.40 7.00 5.13
C PHE A 31 4.40 6.87 3.60
N ALA A 32 3.67 7.75 2.91
CA ALA A 32 3.62 7.76 1.46
C ALA A 32 5.00 7.94 0.79
N PRO A 33 5.83 8.95 1.16
CA PRO A 33 7.16 9.08 0.58
C PRO A 33 8.11 7.95 0.99
N ALA A 34 8.01 7.44 2.22
CA ALA A 34 8.81 6.28 2.65
C ALA A 34 8.47 5.01 1.85
N PHE A 35 7.18 4.78 1.56
CA PHE A 35 6.71 3.69 0.71
C PHE A 35 7.21 3.82 -0.72
N GLY A 36 7.15 5.04 -1.30
CA GLY A 36 7.73 5.30 -2.62
C GLY A 36 9.21 4.96 -2.66
N LEU A 37 9.98 5.51 -1.72
CA LEU A 37 11.42 5.27 -1.63
C LEU A 37 11.75 3.78 -1.48
N TRP A 38 10.98 3.05 -0.67
CA TRP A 38 11.11 1.59 -0.51
C TRP A 38 10.99 0.86 -1.85
N PHE A 39 9.93 1.12 -2.62
CA PHE A 39 9.70 0.47 -3.91
C PHE A 39 10.75 0.85 -4.95
N GLY A 40 11.19 2.12 -4.97
CA GLY A 40 12.25 2.56 -5.86
C GLY A 40 13.59 1.89 -5.59
N VAL A 41 13.95 1.75 -4.31
CA VAL A 41 15.18 1.06 -3.90
C VAL A 41 15.14 -0.42 -4.28
N MET A 42 14.01 -1.11 -4.04
CA MET A 42 13.86 -2.50 -4.49
C MET A 42 13.99 -2.65 -6.00
N ALA A 43 13.34 -1.78 -6.77
CA ALA A 43 13.41 -1.81 -8.23
C ALA A 43 14.83 -1.57 -8.74
N ALA A 44 15.56 -0.62 -8.13
CA ALA A 44 16.96 -0.37 -8.45
C ALA A 44 17.85 -1.58 -8.16
N VAL A 45 17.72 -2.20 -6.98
CA VAL A 45 18.48 -3.41 -6.62
C VAL A 45 18.16 -4.57 -7.55
N GLN A 46 16.88 -4.73 -7.88
CA GLN A 46 16.44 -5.77 -8.79
C GLN A 46 17.08 -5.57 -10.16
N ASP A 47 16.94 -4.39 -10.77
CA ASP A 47 17.51 -4.10 -12.08
C ASP A 47 19.06 -4.19 -12.10
N LEU A 48 19.71 -3.77 -11.00
CA LEU A 48 21.15 -3.94 -10.79
C LEU A 48 21.59 -5.40 -10.84
N HIS A 49 20.76 -6.35 -10.37
CA HIS A 49 21.05 -7.78 -10.40
C HIS A 49 20.91 -8.41 -11.79
N TRP A 50 20.14 -7.80 -12.67
CA TRP A 50 19.91 -8.26 -14.04
C TRP A 50 20.91 -7.67 -15.05
N SER A 51 21.65 -6.62 -14.69
CA SER A 51 22.70 -6.09 -15.56
C SER A 51 23.90 -7.08 -15.64
N ASP A 52 24.70 -7.03 -16.69
CA ASP A 52 25.95 -7.81 -16.79
C ASP A 52 27.20 -6.93 -16.52
N GLU A 53 26.98 -5.65 -16.22
CA GLU A 53 28.02 -4.61 -16.21
C GLU A 53 28.86 -4.57 -14.92
N ILE A 54 28.49 -5.34 -13.88
CA ILE A 54 29.00 -5.16 -12.53
C ILE A 54 29.63 -6.45 -12.01
N ASP A 55 30.83 -6.33 -11.43
CA ASP A 55 31.52 -7.43 -10.78
C ASP A 55 30.67 -8.10 -9.68
N SER A 56 30.75 -9.43 -9.61
CA SER A 56 29.94 -10.25 -8.71
C SER A 56 30.13 -9.93 -7.23
N THR A 57 31.33 -9.50 -6.82
CA THR A 57 31.63 -9.16 -5.42
C THR A 57 31.05 -7.80 -5.06
N TRP A 58 31.19 -6.82 -5.95
CA TRP A 58 30.60 -5.49 -5.75
C TRP A 58 29.07 -5.55 -5.72
N ARG A 59 28.46 -6.33 -6.61
CA ARG A 59 27.01 -6.59 -6.60
C ARG A 59 26.54 -7.16 -5.26
N ALA A 60 27.24 -8.16 -4.73
CA ALA A 60 26.91 -8.76 -3.44
C ALA A 60 26.97 -7.73 -2.28
N LEU A 61 28.03 -6.90 -2.24
CA LEU A 61 28.18 -5.87 -1.21
C LEU A 61 27.08 -4.81 -1.28
N VAL A 62 26.76 -4.31 -2.47
CA VAL A 62 25.70 -3.32 -2.68
C VAL A 62 24.34 -3.88 -2.27
N THR A 63 24.03 -5.13 -2.64
CA THR A 63 22.78 -5.78 -2.26
C THR A 63 22.66 -5.95 -0.76
N VAL A 64 23.71 -6.43 -0.08
CA VAL A 64 23.71 -6.58 1.38
C VAL A 64 23.55 -5.22 2.06
N ALA A 65 24.26 -4.20 1.59
CA ALA A 65 24.21 -2.84 2.12
C ALA A 65 22.82 -2.19 1.97
N ILE A 66 22.00 -2.63 1.01
CA ILE A 66 20.64 -2.11 0.80
C ILE A 66 19.58 -2.98 1.50
N VAL A 67 19.67 -4.30 1.36
CA VAL A 67 18.66 -5.24 1.89
C VAL A 67 18.65 -5.26 3.42
N ILE A 68 19.81 -5.13 4.09
CA ILE A 68 19.87 -5.12 5.56
C ILE A 68 19.13 -3.91 6.15
N PRO A 69 19.43 -2.65 5.75
CA PRO A 69 18.65 -1.49 6.20
C PRO A 69 17.17 -1.61 5.88
N MET A 70 16.83 -2.16 4.71
CA MET A 70 15.44 -2.40 4.33
C MET A 70 14.75 -3.35 5.31
N ALA A 71 15.32 -4.54 5.56
CA ALA A 71 14.75 -5.50 6.51
C ALA A 71 14.56 -4.89 7.91
N ALA A 72 15.53 -4.09 8.37
CA ALA A 72 15.44 -3.36 9.63
C ALA A 72 14.28 -2.33 9.61
N LEU A 73 14.10 -1.61 8.51
CA LEU A 73 13.04 -0.61 8.35
C LEU A 73 11.63 -1.26 8.32
N VAL A 74 11.48 -2.46 7.75
CA VAL A 74 10.23 -3.24 7.84
C VAL A 74 9.96 -3.69 9.26
N GLY A 75 10.98 -4.14 9.99
CA GLY A 75 10.85 -4.47 11.41
C GLY A 75 10.40 -3.27 12.24
N ALA A 76 11.05 -2.12 12.04
CA ALA A 76 10.71 -0.86 12.69
C ALA A 76 9.29 -0.39 12.33
N TYR A 77 8.92 -0.45 11.05
CA TYR A 77 7.58 -0.13 10.58
C TYR A 77 6.52 -1.05 11.19
N SER A 78 6.79 -2.35 11.25
CA SER A 78 5.84 -3.33 11.82
C SER A 78 5.63 -3.08 13.31
N ALA A 79 6.71 -2.81 14.05
CA ALA A 79 6.63 -2.46 15.47
C ALA A 79 5.89 -1.13 15.68
N TRP A 80 6.15 -0.11 14.86
CA TRP A 80 5.44 1.16 14.90
C TRP A 80 3.95 0.98 14.56
N HIS A 81 3.62 0.26 13.50
CA HIS A 81 2.26 0.03 13.04
C HIS A 81 1.44 -0.74 14.09
N GLN A 82 2.02 -1.77 14.71
CA GLN A 82 1.38 -2.48 15.82
C GLN A 82 1.09 -1.54 17.00
N ARG A 83 2.03 -0.66 17.35
CA ARG A 83 1.82 0.35 18.41
C ARG A 83 0.79 1.41 18.03
N TYR A 84 0.72 1.79 16.76
CA TYR A 84 -0.12 2.90 16.30
C TYR A 84 -1.57 2.49 16.05
N HIS A 85 -1.80 1.29 15.49
CA HIS A 85 -3.13 0.78 15.14
C HIS A 85 -3.66 -0.33 16.07
N GLY A 86 -2.84 -0.86 16.98
CA GLY A 86 -3.26 -1.83 18.00
C GLY A 86 -3.67 -3.22 17.47
N ALA A 87 -3.63 -3.44 16.15
CA ALA A 87 -3.96 -4.71 15.51
C ALA A 87 -3.10 -4.93 14.25
N LEU A 88 -2.81 -6.20 13.97
CA LEU A 88 -2.18 -6.61 12.71
C LEU A 88 -3.17 -6.42 11.55
N PRO A 89 -2.70 -6.00 10.36
CA PRO A 89 -3.56 -5.81 9.20
C PRO A 89 -4.21 -7.15 8.81
N ARG A 90 -5.53 -7.27 9.06
CA ARG A 90 -6.31 -8.41 8.56
C ARG A 90 -6.63 -8.16 7.09
N LEU A 91 -5.95 -8.89 6.21
CA LEU A 91 -6.19 -8.84 4.76
C LEU A 91 -7.55 -9.44 4.37
N VAL A 92 -8.08 -10.33 5.21
CA VAL A 92 -9.29 -11.14 4.97
C VAL A 92 -10.35 -10.81 6.03
N GLY A 93 -11.54 -10.46 5.56
CA GLY A 93 -12.71 -10.12 6.39
C GLY A 93 -13.86 -9.56 5.54
N PRO A 94 -15.09 -9.49 6.09
CA PRO A 94 -16.20 -8.82 5.42
C PRO A 94 -15.82 -7.35 5.21
N LYS A 95 -15.72 -6.94 3.94
CA LYS A 95 -15.46 -5.56 3.54
C LYS A 95 -16.74 -5.02 2.89
N PRO A 96 -17.17 -3.79 3.23
CA PRO A 96 -18.26 -3.13 2.54
C PRO A 96 -18.06 -3.18 1.01
N PRO A 97 -19.12 -3.38 0.22
CA PRO A 97 -19.01 -3.58 -1.23
C PRO A 97 -18.35 -2.40 -1.95
N GLU A 98 -18.50 -1.17 -1.42
CA GLU A 98 -17.86 0.06 -1.91
C GLU A 98 -16.33 -0.03 -1.79
N ILE A 99 -15.85 -0.44 -0.61
CA ILE A 99 -14.42 -0.63 -0.32
C ILE A 99 -13.86 -1.78 -1.16
N ARG A 100 -14.63 -2.87 -1.33
CA ARG A 100 -14.24 -4.01 -2.16
C ARG A 100 -14.05 -3.64 -3.64
N ARG A 101 -14.81 -2.67 -4.15
CA ARG A 101 -14.63 -2.15 -5.52
C ARG A 101 -13.35 -1.32 -5.63
N VAL A 102 -13.09 -0.44 -4.65
CA VAL A 102 -11.85 0.35 -4.59
C VAL A 102 -10.63 -0.57 -4.52
N TYR A 103 -10.65 -1.61 -3.67
CA TYR A 103 -9.56 -2.58 -3.59
C TYR A 103 -9.32 -3.34 -4.90
N ARG A 104 -10.37 -3.74 -5.61
CA ARG A 104 -10.23 -4.43 -6.91
C ARG A 104 -9.67 -3.52 -7.99
N LEU A 105 -10.16 -2.29 -8.08
CA LEU A 105 -9.62 -1.29 -9.01
C LEU A 105 -8.16 -0.95 -8.68
N TYR A 106 -7.85 -0.81 -7.39
CA TYR A 106 -6.49 -0.56 -6.93
C TYR A 106 -5.57 -1.74 -7.26
N PHE A 107 -6.01 -2.98 -7.04
CA PHE A 107 -5.24 -4.16 -7.41
C PHE A 107 -4.99 -4.25 -8.92
N LEU A 108 -6.02 -4.01 -9.74
CA LEU A 108 -5.86 -3.99 -11.19
C LEU A 108 -4.89 -2.89 -11.64
N ALA A 109 -5.04 -1.66 -11.11
CA ALA A 109 -4.14 -0.56 -11.40
C ALA A 109 -2.70 -0.87 -10.97
N PHE A 110 -2.53 -1.52 -9.81
CA PHE A 110 -1.23 -1.97 -9.32
C PHE A 110 -0.57 -2.95 -10.30
N VAL A 111 -1.31 -3.96 -10.78
CA VAL A 111 -0.79 -4.94 -11.75
C VAL A 111 -0.37 -4.27 -13.06
N VAL A 112 -1.19 -3.34 -13.58
CA VAL A 112 -0.89 -2.60 -14.81
C VAL A 112 0.34 -1.72 -14.64
N VAL A 113 0.44 -0.98 -13.53
CA VAL A 113 1.60 -0.14 -13.24
C VAL A 113 2.86 -0.99 -13.04
N ALA A 114 2.77 -2.11 -12.33
CA ALA A 114 3.90 -3.03 -12.15
C ALA A 114 4.39 -3.58 -13.49
N ALA A 115 3.49 -3.98 -14.38
CA ALA A 115 3.85 -4.44 -15.72
C ALA A 115 4.53 -3.33 -16.56
N ALA A 116 4.02 -2.09 -16.48
CA ALA A 116 4.62 -0.95 -17.16
C ALA A 116 6.03 -0.62 -16.62
N LEU A 117 6.23 -0.71 -15.30
CA LEU A 117 7.53 -0.51 -14.66
C LEU A 117 8.54 -1.61 -15.04
N VAL A 118 8.10 -2.85 -15.15
CA VAL A 118 8.94 -3.95 -15.68
C VAL A 118 9.33 -3.66 -17.13
N GLY A 119 8.38 -3.23 -17.97
CA GLY A 119 8.67 -2.82 -19.35
C GLY A 119 9.67 -1.66 -19.44
N LEU A 120 9.57 -0.69 -18.54
CA LEU A 120 10.50 0.43 -18.44
C LEU A 120 11.91 -0.01 -17.99
N ALA A 121 11.99 -0.93 -17.02
CA ALA A 121 13.27 -1.45 -16.53
C ALA A 121 14.08 -2.12 -17.65
N LEU A 122 13.42 -2.76 -18.62
CA LEU A 122 14.08 -3.36 -19.78
C LEU A 122 14.67 -2.33 -20.76
N LEU A 123 14.31 -1.06 -20.66
CA LEU A 123 14.65 -0.01 -21.62
C LEU A 123 15.60 1.05 -21.06
N VAL A 124 15.77 1.11 -19.74
CA VAL A 124 16.41 2.24 -19.06
C VAL A 124 17.31 1.72 -17.94
N PRO A 125 18.46 2.36 -17.65
CA PRO A 125 19.34 1.90 -16.58
C PRO A 125 18.71 2.00 -15.18
N TRP A 126 19.20 1.13 -14.28
CA TRP A 126 18.74 0.91 -12.91
C TRP A 126 18.52 2.16 -12.05
N TRP A 127 19.34 3.20 -12.24
CA TRP A 127 19.21 4.44 -11.49
C TRP A 127 17.96 5.25 -11.89
N VAL A 128 17.53 5.15 -13.16
CA VAL A 128 16.26 5.74 -13.61
C VAL A 128 15.09 4.85 -13.20
N THR A 129 15.21 3.52 -13.36
CA THR A 129 14.18 2.56 -12.97
C THR A 129 13.78 2.73 -11.51
N GLY A 130 14.77 2.88 -10.61
CA GLY A 130 14.51 3.13 -9.20
C GLY A 130 13.86 4.48 -8.92
N ALA A 131 14.35 5.56 -9.54
CA ALA A 131 13.79 6.90 -9.35
C ALA A 131 12.33 7.00 -9.85
N VAL A 132 12.05 6.47 -11.05
CA VAL A 132 10.70 6.46 -11.61
C VAL A 132 9.77 5.61 -10.76
N THR A 133 10.22 4.41 -10.35
CA THR A 133 9.42 3.54 -9.50
C THR A 133 9.11 4.20 -8.16
N ALA A 134 10.05 4.95 -7.57
CA ALA A 134 9.81 5.68 -6.33
C ALA A 134 8.71 6.73 -6.45
N VAL A 135 8.77 7.55 -7.49
CA VAL A 135 7.79 8.61 -7.75
C VAL A 135 6.42 8.01 -8.05
N VAL A 136 6.37 6.97 -8.88
CA VAL A 136 5.13 6.28 -9.23
C VAL A 136 4.51 5.63 -8.00
N ALA A 137 5.28 4.89 -7.19
CA ALA A 137 4.77 4.24 -5.98
C ALA A 137 4.30 5.25 -4.93
N TRP A 138 5.02 6.37 -4.75
CA TRP A 138 4.58 7.47 -3.88
C TRP A 138 3.25 8.06 -4.35
N GLY A 139 3.15 8.42 -5.63
CA GLY A 139 1.93 9.00 -6.20
C GLY A 139 0.75 8.03 -6.16
N PHE A 140 1.00 6.75 -6.39
CA PHE A 140 -0.01 5.69 -6.35
C PHE A 140 -0.61 5.53 -4.96
N LEU A 141 0.23 5.49 -3.91
CA LEU A 141 -0.24 5.41 -2.54
C LEU A 141 -0.96 6.69 -2.10
N ALA A 142 -0.41 7.88 -2.44
CA ALA A 142 -1.05 9.15 -2.12
C ALA A 142 -2.42 9.31 -2.80
N ALA A 143 -2.58 8.78 -4.03
CA ALA A 143 -3.86 8.75 -4.72
C ALA A 143 -4.84 7.77 -4.05
N TYR A 144 -4.36 6.59 -3.64
CA TYR A 144 -5.16 5.60 -2.93
C TYR A 144 -5.71 6.14 -1.61
N GLU A 145 -4.87 6.79 -0.80
CA GLU A 145 -5.29 7.38 0.47
C GLU A 145 -6.44 8.38 0.26
N ARG A 146 -6.33 9.27 -0.75
CA ARG A 146 -7.39 10.22 -1.09
C ARG A 146 -8.68 9.57 -1.58
N ILE A 147 -8.58 8.52 -2.40
CA ILE A 147 -9.76 7.79 -2.90
C ILE A 147 -10.42 7.02 -1.75
N TYR A 148 -9.63 6.43 -0.88
CA TYR A 148 -10.09 5.70 0.29
C TYR A 148 -10.79 6.63 1.28
N GLU A 149 -10.22 7.80 1.59
CA GLU A 149 -10.86 8.81 2.45
C GLU A 149 -12.22 9.26 1.92
N ARG A 150 -12.35 9.46 0.60
CA ARG A 150 -13.63 9.79 -0.05
C ARG A 150 -14.64 8.65 0.08
N ALA A 151 -14.20 7.40 -0.13
CA ALA A 151 -15.07 6.24 0.03
C ALA A 151 -15.51 6.06 1.49
N ALA A 152 -14.61 6.29 2.45
CA ALA A 152 -14.91 6.29 3.88
C ALA A 152 -15.91 7.41 4.24
N ALA A 153 -15.75 8.62 3.68
CA ALA A 153 -16.72 9.70 3.89
C ALA A 153 -18.13 9.33 3.39
N ALA A 154 -18.23 8.74 2.19
CA ALA A 154 -19.53 8.30 1.64
C ALA A 154 -20.19 7.20 2.50
N VAL A 155 -19.40 6.30 3.08
CA VAL A 155 -19.91 5.29 4.02
C VAL A 155 -20.37 5.93 5.33
N ARG A 156 -19.66 6.94 5.86
CA ARG A 156 -20.09 7.70 7.05
C ARG A 156 -21.40 8.44 6.80
N GLU A 157 -21.57 9.06 5.63
CA GLU A 157 -22.82 9.76 5.27
C GLU A 157 -24.01 8.81 5.12
N ARG A 158 -23.81 7.61 4.56
CA ARG A 158 -24.88 6.61 4.45
C ARG A 158 -25.29 6.04 5.81
N LEU A 159 -24.32 5.85 6.69
CA LEU A 159 -24.49 5.23 8.01
C LEU A 159 -24.65 6.26 9.13
N ALA A 160 -24.90 7.54 8.83
CA ALA A 160 -25.25 8.56 9.83
C ALA A 160 -26.77 8.56 10.04
#